data_AF-A0A4Q3U3B7-F1
#
_entry.id   AF-A0A4Q3U3B7-F1
#
_cell.length_a   1.000
_cell.length_b   1.000
_cell.length_c   1.000
_cell.angle_alpha   90.00
_cell.angle_beta   90.00
_cell.angle_gamma   90.00
#
_symmetry.space_group_name_H-M   'P 1'
#
loop_
_entity.id
_entity.type
_entity.pdbx_description
1 polymer ?
#
loop_
_entity_poly.entity_id
_entity_poly.type
_entity_poly.pdbx_seq_one_letter_code
_entity_poly.pdbx_strand_id
1 'polypeptide(L)' 'MSLRNWAGNLEFRASGIHRPESVEAVQEIVAASERIRPIGTRHSFNDIADTEA' A
#
# COMPACT_ATOMS: atom_id res chain seq x y z
N MET A 1 -12.42 8.07 -4.16
CA MET A 1 -11.24 8.96 -4.21
C MET A 1 -10.04 8.08 -4.50
N SER A 2 -9.23 8.39 -5.51
CA SER A 2 -8.03 7.63 -5.79
C SER A 2 -6.91 7.96 -4.81
N LEU A 3 -6.15 6.96 -4.39
CA LEU A 3 -4.98 7.16 -3.55
C LEU A 3 -3.85 7.68 -4.44
N ARG A 4 -3.26 8.82 -4.08
CA ARG A 4 -2.09 9.37 -4.76
C ARG A 4 -0.91 9.49 -3.83
N ASN A 5 0.30 9.54 -4.39
CA ASN A 5 1.48 9.90 -3.62
C ASN A 5 1.38 11.34 -3.10
N TRP A 6 2.27 11.72 -2.19
CA TRP A 6 2.25 13.03 -1.56
C TRP A 6 2.32 14.17 -2.59
N ALA A 7 3.14 14.02 -3.62
CA ALA A 7 3.30 15.02 -4.69
C ALA A 7 2.13 15.05 -5.69
N GLY A 8 1.20 14.09 -5.62
CA GLY A 8 0.03 14.00 -6.50
C GLY A 8 0.31 13.56 -7.94
N ASN A 9 1.57 13.27 -8.29
CA ASN A 9 1.99 12.88 -9.65
C ASN A 9 1.93 11.36 -9.90
N LEU A 10 1.70 10.55 -8.86
CA LEU A 10 1.52 9.11 -8.96
C LEU A 10 0.20 8.68 -8.33
N GLU A 11 -0.59 7.90 -9.06
CA GLU A 11 -1.82 7.26 -8.58
C GLU A 11 -1.55 5.79 -8.31
N PHE A 12 -1.89 5.33 -7.11
CA PHE A 12 -1.73 3.93 -6.71
C PHE A 12 -2.82 3.07 -7.38
N ARG A 13 -2.42 1.90 -7.87
CA ARG A 13 -3.29 0.93 -8.55
C ARG A 13 -3.80 -0.18 -7.64
N ALA A 14 -3.26 -0.28 -6.43
CA ALA A 14 -3.67 -1.28 -5.44
C ALA A 14 -5.20 -1.37 -5.30
N SER A 15 -5.71 -2.61 -5.28
CA SER A 15 -7.14 -2.91 -5.16
C SER A 15 -7.73 -2.55 -3.79
N GLY A 16 -6.89 -2.38 -2.76
CA GLY A 16 -7.30 -2.02 -1.41
C GLY A 16 -6.15 -1.55 -0.52
N ILE A 17 -6.50 -0.99 0.64
CA ILE A 17 -5.55 -0.56 1.67
C ILE A 17 -5.97 -1.17 3.01
N HIS A 18 -5.06 -1.93 3.62
CA HIS A 18 -5.22 -2.38 5.00
C HIS A 18 -4.67 -1.35 5.99
N ARG A 19 -5.31 -1.23 7.16
CA ARG A 19 -4.87 -0.39 8.29
C ARG A 19 -4.84 -1.22 9.59
N PRO A 20 -3.92 -2.19 9.71
CA PRO A 20 -3.81 -3.02 10.91
C PRO A 20 -3.35 -2.18 12.11
N GLU A 21 -3.86 -2.52 13.29
CA GLU A 21 -3.57 -1.81 14.55
C GLU A 21 -2.62 -2.61 15.47
N SER A 22 -2.16 -3.78 15.03
CA SER A 22 -1.21 -4.62 15.76
C SER A 22 -0.25 -5.33 14.82
N VAL A 23 0.83 -5.87 15.37
CA VAL A 23 1.81 -6.67 14.62
C VAL A 23 1.19 -7.99 14.17
N GLU A 24 0.35 -8.60 15.00
CA GLU A 24 -0.35 -9.84 14.72
C GLU A 24 -1.28 -9.67 13.50
N ALA A 25 -2.03 -8.57 13.43
CA ALA A 25 -2.87 -8.25 12.28
C ALA A 25 -2.04 -8.04 11.00
N VAL A 26 -0.85 -7.43 11.10
CA VAL A 26 0.08 -7.33 9.95
C VAL A 26 0.53 -8.71 9.48
N GLN A 27 0.88 -9.60 10.41
CA GLN A 27 1.33 -10.97 10.10
C GLN A 27 0.25 -11.76 9.37
N GLU A 28 -1.00 -11.70 9.84
CA GLU A 28 -2.15 -12.35 9.21
C GLU A 28 -2.36 -11.87 7.77
N ILE A 29 -2.31 -10.55 7.54
CA ILE A 29 -2.47 -9.97 6.20
C ILE A 29 -1.33 -10.41 5.29
N VAL A 30 -0.08 -10.36 5.76
CA VAL A 30 1.09 -10.77 4.97
C VAL A 30 1.00 -12.25 4.61
N ALA A 31 0.61 -13.12 5.55
CA ALA A 31 0.47 -14.55 5.30
C ALA A 31 -0.65 -14.89 4.30
N ALA A 32 -1.72 -14.08 4.26
CA ALA A 32 -2.87 -14.28 3.38
C ALA A 32 -2.72 -13.63 1.98
N SER A 33 -1.68 -12.82 1.74
CA SER A 33 -1.53 -12.03 0.52
C SER A 33 -0.50 -12.63 -0.44
N GLU A 34 -0.88 -12.84 -1.71
CA GLU A 34 0.08 -13.23 -2.76
C GLU A 34 1.12 -12.13 -3.05
N ARG A 35 0.67 -10.87 -3.02
CA ARG A 35 1.52 -9.70 -3.21
C ARG A 35 0.98 -8.54 -2.37
N ILE A 36 1.86 -7.91 -1.60
CA ILE A 36 1.54 -6.75 -0.77
C ILE A 36 2.74 -5.79 -0.70
N ARG A 37 2.47 -4.49 -0.54
CA ARG A 37 3.49 -3.47 -0.30
C ARG A 37 3.11 -2.62 0.92
N PRO A 38 4.08 -2.21 1.75
CA PRO A 38 3.84 -1.23 2.79
C PRO A 38 3.72 0.18 2.20
N ILE A 39 2.80 0.98 2.74
CA ILE A 39 2.64 2.39 2.40
C ILE A 39 2.94 3.24 3.64
N GLY A 40 3.98 4.07 3.54
CA GLY A 40 4.32 5.05 4.58
C GLY A 40 3.69 6.42 4.33
N THR A 41 4.50 7.48 4.43
CA THR A 41 4.08 8.87 4.18
C THR A 41 3.83 9.20 2.70
N ARG A 42 4.03 8.23 1.80
CA ARG A 42 3.82 8.36 0.34
C ARG A 42 4.75 9.37 -0.37
N HIS A 43 6.00 9.52 0.09
CA HIS A 43 7.00 10.41 -0.51
C HIS A 43 7.87 9.79 -1.62
N SER A 44 7.53 8.60 -2.10
CA SER A 44 8.15 8.03 -3.30
C SER A 44 7.57 8.69 -4.56
N PHE A 45 8.40 8.84 -5.59
CA PHE A 45 8.04 9.38 -6.90
C PHE A 45 7.98 8.29 -7.98
N ASN A 46 8.02 7.03 -7.56
CA ASN A 46 7.87 5.83 -8.38
C ASN A 46 6.86 4.87 -7.72
N ASP A 47 6.57 3.76 -8.37
CA ASP A 47 5.59 2.75 -7.98
C ASP A 47 6.10 1.72 -6.95
N ILE A 48 7.21 1.99 -6.25
CA ILE A 48 7.81 1.04 -5.29
C ILE A 48 6.86 0.59 -4.17
N ALA A 49 5.93 1.48 -3.79
CA ALA A 49 4.95 1.24 -2.74
C ALA A 49 3.59 0.79 -3.30
N ASP A 50 3.47 0.55 -4.60
CA ASP A 50 2.25 0.16 -5.27
C ASP A 50 2.21 -1.35 -5.57
N THR A 51 1.00 -1.86 -5.75
CA THR A 51 0.76 -3.19 -6.29
C THR A 51 -0.14 -3.07 -7.52
N GLU A 52 0.12 -3.88 -8.54
CA GLU A 52 -0.84 -4.05 -9.62
C GLU A 52 -2.07 -4.80 -9.08
N ALA A 53 -3.25 -4.44 -9.60
CA ALA A 53 -4.53 -5.06 -9.24
C ALA A 53 -4.71 -6.42 -9.92
#